data_AF-A0A9Q9JHI5-F1
#
_entry.id   AF-A0A9Q9JHI5-F1
#
_cell.length_a   1.000
_cell.length_b   1.000
_cell.length_c   1.000
_cell.angle_alpha   90.00
_cell.angle_beta   90.00
_cell.angle_gamma   90.00
#
_symmetry.space_group_name_H-M   'P 1'
#
loop_
_entity.id
_entity.type
_entity.pdbx_description
1 polymer ?
#
loop_
_entity_poly.entity_id
_entity_poly.type
_entity_poly.pdbx_seq_one_letter_code
_entity_poly.pdbx_strand_id
1 'polypeptide(L)'
;MSIIKGQLISSQRYLDRAKVTDRALHFKRFVVAVYPIVLRGVQYSILMDGHHNYAAAKLAGVEPDFRHVSKKVMKVIGGMTEREREALFINNVTDSNYYYVETGEVVQELLLPDTSCKFQAHAGNQWIFGGAA
;
A
#
# COMPACT_ATOMS: atom_id res chain seq x y z
N MET A 1 -2.27 -19.10 -8.74
CA MET A 1 -1.69 -17.75 -8.98
C MET A 1 -1.29 -17.15 -7.66
N SER A 2 -0.06 -16.64 -7.53
CA SER A 2 0.34 -15.81 -6.38
C SER A 2 -0.49 -14.53 -6.35
N ILE A 3 -0.94 -14.11 -5.15
CA ILE A 3 -1.63 -12.82 -4.93
C ILE A 3 -0.65 -11.66 -5.12
N ILE A 4 0.62 -11.87 -4.80
CA ILE A 4 1.71 -10.94 -5.06
C ILE A 4 2.09 -11.00 -6.54
N LYS A 5 2.09 -9.85 -7.19
CA LYS A 5 2.60 -9.63 -8.55
C LYS A 5 3.67 -8.54 -8.53
N GLY A 6 4.84 -8.82 -9.12
CA GLY A 6 5.97 -7.90 -9.10
C GLY A 6 6.58 -7.74 -7.69
N GLN A 7 7.37 -6.68 -7.49
CA GLN A 7 8.01 -6.41 -6.21
C GLN A 7 7.02 -5.85 -5.18
N LEU A 8 7.18 -6.22 -3.90
CA LEU A 8 6.37 -5.73 -2.80
C LEU A 8 6.88 -4.36 -2.34
N ILE A 9 6.02 -3.35 -2.38
CA ILE A 9 6.33 -1.97 -1.99
C ILE A 9 5.38 -1.46 -0.91
N SER A 10 5.80 -0.44 -0.16
CA SER A 10 4.93 0.26 0.79
C SER A 10 5.33 1.72 0.96
N SER A 11 4.39 2.54 1.42
CA SER A 11 4.60 3.95 1.80
C SER A 11 4.37 4.19 3.29
N GLN A 12 4.31 3.12 4.10
CA GLN A 12 4.22 3.17 5.55
C GLN A 12 5.45 2.52 6.18
N ARG A 13 6.21 3.27 7.00
CA ARG A 13 7.40 2.81 7.72
C ARG A 13 7.18 2.70 9.21
N TYR A 14 6.19 3.41 9.76
CA TYR A 14 5.94 3.37 11.18
C TYR A 14 5.60 1.94 11.65
N LEU A 15 6.38 1.47 12.63
CA LEU A 15 6.21 0.19 13.29
C LEU A 15 6.31 0.38 14.80
N ASP A 16 5.29 -0.08 15.51
CA ASP A 16 5.29 -0.18 16.96
C ASP A 16 6.01 -1.48 17.33
N ARG A 17 7.22 -1.34 17.89
CA ARG A 17 8.11 -2.47 18.17
C ARG A 17 7.54 -3.41 19.25
N ALA A 18 6.79 -2.88 20.21
CA ALA A 18 6.14 -3.70 21.23
C ALA A 18 5.06 -4.58 20.57
N LYS A 19 4.22 -4.02 19.71
CA LYS A 19 3.21 -4.78 18.95
C LYS A 19 3.83 -5.82 18.01
N VAL A 20 4.92 -5.48 17.33
CA VAL A 20 5.62 -6.42 16.45
C VAL A 20 6.15 -7.62 17.24
N THR A 21 6.81 -7.36 18.37
CA THR A 21 7.38 -8.41 19.23
C THR A 21 6.29 -9.29 19.83
N ASP A 22 5.23 -8.68 20.38
CA ASP A 22 4.08 -9.40 20.94
C ASP A 22 3.44 -10.33 19.91
N ARG A 23 3.21 -9.83 18.68
CA ARG A 23 2.66 -10.63 17.59
C ARG A 23 3.59 -11.76 17.19
N ALA A 24 4.89 -11.51 17.07
CA ALA A 24 5.87 -12.53 16.68
C ALA A 24 5.91 -13.70 17.68
N LEU A 25 5.71 -13.43 18.97
CA LEU A 25 5.71 -14.43 20.02
C LEU A 25 4.39 -15.22 20.10
N HIS A 26 3.26 -14.55 19.89
CA HIS A 26 1.95 -15.11 20.25
C HIS A 26 1.06 -15.47 19.06
N PHE A 27 1.26 -14.87 17.89
CA PHE A 27 0.36 -15.08 16.75
C PHE A 27 0.76 -16.35 15.99
N LYS A 28 -0.25 -17.16 15.66
CA LYS A 28 -0.08 -18.35 14.82
C LYS A 28 -0.14 -18.06 13.32
N ARG A 29 -0.67 -16.88 12.94
CA ARG A 29 -0.86 -16.44 11.56
C ARG A 29 -0.67 -14.95 11.45
N PHE A 30 0.04 -14.54 10.39
CA PHE A 30 0.34 -13.14 10.09
C PHE A 30 -0.36 -12.73 8.80
N VAL A 31 -1.58 -12.23 8.90
CA VAL A 31 -2.34 -11.82 7.72
C VAL A 31 -1.88 -10.44 7.26
N VAL A 32 -1.56 -10.34 5.96
CA VAL A 32 -1.08 -9.11 5.31
C VAL A 32 -1.92 -8.88 4.05
N ALA A 33 -2.50 -7.68 3.93
CA ALA A 33 -3.34 -7.35 2.79
C ALA A 33 -2.55 -6.60 1.73
N VAL A 34 -2.63 -7.08 0.49
CA VAL A 34 -1.87 -6.55 -0.64
C VAL A 34 -2.75 -6.25 -1.83
N TYR A 35 -2.32 -5.28 -2.63
CA TYR A 35 -3.00 -4.87 -3.85
C TYR A 35 -2.02 -4.82 -5.04
N PRO A 36 -2.17 -5.69 -6.05
CA PRO A 36 -1.41 -5.62 -7.29
C PRO A 36 -1.77 -4.39 -8.11
N ILE A 37 -0.78 -3.66 -8.60
CA ILE A 37 -0.98 -2.46 -9.42
C ILE A 37 0.21 -2.21 -10.36
N VAL A 38 -0.06 -1.57 -11.51
CA VAL A 38 0.97 -1.04 -12.40
C VAL A 38 1.15 0.45 -12.10
N LEU A 39 2.38 0.85 -11.78
CA LEU A 39 2.74 2.25 -11.55
C LEU A 39 3.90 2.62 -12.48
N ARG A 40 3.73 3.67 -13.27
CA ARG A 40 4.67 4.13 -14.31
C ARG A 40 5.12 2.99 -15.23
N GLY A 41 4.18 2.14 -15.62
CA GLY A 41 4.41 0.98 -16.49
C GLY A 41 5.06 -0.23 -15.82
N VAL A 42 5.35 -0.18 -14.52
CA VAL A 42 5.99 -1.29 -13.79
C VAL A 42 4.98 -1.97 -12.84
N GLN A 43 4.94 -3.30 -12.88
CA GLN A 43 4.08 -4.11 -12.00
C GLN A 43 4.66 -4.19 -10.58
N TYR A 44 3.84 -3.80 -9.60
CA TYR A 44 4.12 -3.90 -8.17
C TYR A 44 2.97 -4.58 -7.43
N SER A 45 3.23 -4.92 -6.16
CA SER A 45 2.19 -5.18 -5.16
C SER A 45 2.39 -4.23 -3.99
N ILE A 46 1.34 -3.50 -3.60
CA ILE A 46 1.40 -2.59 -2.47
C ILE A 46 0.98 -3.34 -1.21
N LEU A 47 1.80 -3.29 -0.16
CA LEU A 47 1.43 -3.69 1.20
C LEU A 47 0.51 -2.60 1.77
N MET A 48 -0.80 -2.84 1.70
CA MET A 48 -1.83 -1.87 2.07
C MET A 48 -2.24 -1.95 3.55
N ASP A 49 -2.19 -3.14 4.14
CA ASP A 49 -2.51 -3.33 5.56
C ASP A 49 -1.74 -4.52 6.15
N GLY A 50 -1.55 -4.52 7.47
CA GLY A 50 -0.86 -5.56 8.20
C GLY A 50 0.66 -5.36 8.33
N HIS A 51 1.18 -4.13 8.26
CA HIS A 51 2.63 -3.86 8.36
C HIS A 51 3.28 -4.43 9.62
N HIS A 52 2.64 -4.32 10.79
CA HIS A 52 3.15 -4.95 12.01
C HIS A 52 3.10 -6.48 11.94
N ASN A 53 2.11 -7.07 11.25
CA ASN A 53 2.06 -8.52 11.03
C ASN A 53 3.17 -8.98 10.09
N TYR A 54 3.42 -8.24 9.01
CA TYR A 54 4.51 -8.52 8.08
C TYR A 54 5.87 -8.47 8.81
N ALA A 55 6.11 -7.41 9.59
CA ALA A 55 7.32 -7.29 10.39
C ALA A 55 7.44 -8.41 11.45
N ALA A 56 6.33 -8.82 12.06
CA ALA A 56 6.31 -9.91 13.04
C ALA A 56 6.58 -11.27 12.38
N ALA A 57 6.03 -11.52 11.19
CA ALA A 57 6.29 -12.73 10.41
C ALA A 57 7.77 -12.85 10.05
N LYS A 58 8.37 -11.76 9.55
CA LYS A 58 9.81 -11.62 9.30
C LYS A 58 10.63 -11.93 10.56
N LEU A 59 10.26 -11.35 11.70
CA LEU A 59 10.95 -11.57 12.97
C LEU A 59 10.85 -13.04 13.44
N ALA A 60 9.69 -13.67 13.23
CA ALA A 60 9.46 -15.08 13.54
C ALA A 60 10.05 -16.05 12.49
N GLY A 61 10.61 -15.55 11.39
CA GLY A 61 11.18 -16.38 10.32
C GLY A 61 10.13 -17.18 9.54
N VAL A 62 8.89 -16.70 9.47
CA VAL A 62 7.79 -17.39 8.76
C VAL A 62 7.21 -16.51 7.66
N GLU A 63 6.67 -17.16 6.62
CA GLU A 63 5.96 -16.46 5.55
C GLU A 63 4.58 -15.96 6.04
N PRO A 64 4.22 -14.69 5.78
CA PRO A 64 2.89 -14.19 6.09
C PRO A 64 1.81 -14.76 5.15
N ASP A 65 0.57 -14.78 5.63
CA ASP A 65 -0.62 -15.12 4.85
C ASP A 65 -1.07 -13.87 4.07
N PHE A 66 -0.59 -13.75 2.83
CA PHE A 66 -0.99 -12.68 1.93
C PHE A 66 -2.43 -12.84 1.45
N ARG A 67 -3.20 -11.76 1.55
CA ARG A 67 -4.60 -11.72 1.11
C ARG A 67 -4.87 -10.49 0.26
N HIS A 68 -5.94 -10.55 -0.52
CA HIS A 68 -6.49 -9.36 -1.15
C HIS A 68 -6.97 -8.36 -0.09
N VAL A 69 -6.90 -7.08 -0.44
CA VAL A 69 -7.52 -6.01 0.34
C VAL A 69 -9.03 -6.21 0.48
N SER A 70 -9.61 -5.55 1.50
CA SER A 70 -11.02 -5.72 1.84
C SER A 70 -11.95 -5.44 0.65
N LYS A 71 -13.13 -6.07 0.65
CA LYS A 71 -14.17 -5.85 -0.39
C LYS A 71 -14.55 -4.38 -0.54
N LYS A 72 -14.53 -3.61 0.56
CA LYS A 72 -14.81 -2.16 0.55
C LYS A 72 -13.76 -1.41 -0.27
N VAL A 73 -12.48 -1.68 -0.02
CA VAL A 73 -11.36 -1.07 -0.77
C VAL A 73 -11.42 -1.48 -2.24
N MET A 74 -11.62 -2.77 -2.52
CA MET A 74 -11.78 -3.26 -3.89
C MET A 74 -12.95 -2.60 -4.62
N LYS A 75 -14.07 -2.33 -3.95
CA LYS A 75 -15.23 -1.63 -4.55
C LYS A 75 -14.89 -0.19 -4.94
N VAL A 76 -14.16 0.53 -4.09
CA VAL A 76 -13.74 1.91 -4.35
C VAL A 76 -12.75 1.95 -5.52
N ILE A 77 -11.69 1.14 -5.46
CA ILE A 77 -10.66 1.09 -6.49
C ILE A 77 -11.20 0.51 -7.80
N GLY A 78 -12.11 -0.45 -7.74
CA GLY A 78 -12.73 -1.07 -8.91
C GLY A 78 -13.63 -0.13 -9.71
N GLY A 79 -14.08 0.98 -9.12
CA GLY A 79 -14.83 2.03 -9.82
C GLY A 79 -13.96 3.03 -10.58
N MET A 80 -12.63 2.97 -10.43
CA MET A 80 -11.68 3.88 -11.05
C MET A 80 -11.11 3.30 -12.34
N THR A 81 -10.83 4.17 -13.32
CA THR A 81 -10.01 3.82 -14.48
C THR A 81 -8.59 3.46 -14.06
N GLU A 82 -7.85 2.75 -14.92
CA GLU A 82 -6.45 2.39 -14.62
C GLU A 82 -5.59 3.62 -14.30
N ARG A 83 -5.77 4.70 -15.07
CA ARG A 83 -5.03 5.94 -14.88
C ARG A 83 -5.36 6.63 -13.56
N GLU A 84 -6.63 6.65 -13.17
CA GLU A 84 -7.05 7.21 -11.86
C GLU A 84 -6.49 6.39 -10.70
N ARG A 85 -6.47 5.06 -10.81
CA ARG A 85 -5.85 4.20 -9.79
C ARG A 85 -4.36 4.46 -9.66
N GLU A 86 -3.66 4.51 -10.78
CA GLU A 86 -2.23 4.81 -10.80
C GLU A 86 -1.95 6.16 -10.12
N ALA A 87 -2.64 7.22 -10.52
CA ALA A 87 -2.49 8.54 -9.93
C ALA A 87 -2.85 8.56 -8.44
N LEU A 88 -3.91 7.88 -8.02
CA LEU A 88 -4.28 7.75 -6.61
C LEU A 88 -3.12 7.16 -5.81
N PHE A 89 -2.56 6.04 -6.25
CA PHE A 89 -1.53 5.34 -5.48
C PHE A 89 -0.19 6.05 -5.50
N ILE A 90 0.21 6.71 -6.61
CA ILE A 90 1.43 7.53 -6.66
C ILE A 90 1.33 8.71 -5.69
N ASN A 91 0.18 9.39 -5.67
CA ASN A 91 0.03 10.65 -4.95
C ASN A 91 -0.38 10.49 -3.49
N ASN A 92 -1.02 9.37 -3.12
CA ASN A 92 -1.53 9.13 -1.77
C ASN A 92 -0.61 8.20 -0.98
N VAL A 93 0.50 8.77 -0.50
CA VAL A 93 1.44 8.10 0.41
C VAL A 93 1.01 8.25 1.87
N THR A 94 1.48 7.35 2.74
CA THR A 94 1.04 7.29 4.14
C THR A 94 1.93 8.13 5.06
N ASP A 95 3.16 7.68 5.30
CA ASP A 95 4.12 8.36 6.20
C ASP A 95 5.52 8.49 5.58
N SER A 96 5.71 7.97 4.37
CA SER A 96 7.00 7.91 3.68
C SER A 96 6.83 7.72 2.17
N ASN A 97 7.89 7.99 1.43
CA ASN A 97 7.97 7.61 0.01
C ASN A 97 7.84 6.09 -0.14
N TYR A 98 7.36 5.65 -1.30
CA TYR A 98 7.38 4.23 -1.61
C TYR A 98 8.78 3.65 -1.50
N TYR A 99 8.87 2.48 -0.87
CA TYR A 99 10.09 1.71 -0.75
C TYR A 99 9.82 0.24 -1.02
N TYR A 100 10.83 -0.47 -1.50
CA TYR A 100 10.82 -1.92 -1.61
C TYR A 100 10.85 -2.53 -0.22
N VAL A 101 9.83 -3.31 0.13
CA VAL A 101 9.66 -3.84 1.49
C VAL A 101 10.81 -4.75 1.90
N GLU A 102 11.40 -5.47 0.94
CA GLU A 102 12.51 -6.39 1.17
C GLU A 102 13.83 -5.68 1.48
N THR A 103 14.17 -4.62 0.74
CA THR A 103 15.48 -3.95 0.84
C THR A 103 15.43 -2.66 1.66
N GLY A 104 14.25 -2.06 1.82
CA GLY A 104 14.07 -0.76 2.42
C GLY A 104 14.42 0.41 1.48
N GLU A 105 14.91 0.14 0.27
CA GLU A 105 15.32 1.15 -0.72
C GLU A 105 14.10 1.89 -1.28
N VAL A 106 14.26 3.19 -1.50
CA VAL A 106 13.22 4.04 -2.07
C VAL A 106 13.02 3.72 -3.55
N VAL A 107 11.77 3.61 -3.98
CA VAL A 107 11.39 3.46 -5.38
C VAL A 107 11.50 4.83 -6.05
N GLN A 108 12.63 5.09 -6.73
CA GLN A 108 12.98 6.42 -7.23
C GLN A 108 11.97 6.95 -8.25
N GLU A 109 11.42 6.07 -9.07
CA GLU A 109 10.46 6.40 -10.12
C GLU A 109 9.16 6.97 -9.54
N LEU A 110 8.82 6.65 -8.29
CA LEU A 110 7.58 7.05 -7.64
C LEU A 110 7.72 8.30 -6.74
N LEU A 111 8.89 8.97 -6.76
CA LEU A 111 9.13 10.15 -5.92
C LEU A 111 8.32 11.37 -6.35
N LEU A 112 8.13 11.56 -7.66
CA LEU A 112 7.38 12.69 -8.17
C LEU A 112 5.90 12.35 -8.23
N PRO A 113 5.01 13.30 -7.88
CA PRO A 113 3.58 13.11 -8.03
C PRO A 113 3.20 12.91 -9.50
N ASP A 114 2.11 12.20 -9.73
CA ASP A 114 1.44 12.16 -11.02
C ASP A 114 0.44 13.33 -11.11
N THR A 115 0.72 14.31 -11.96
CA THR A 115 -0.11 15.50 -12.17
C THR A 115 -1.02 15.41 -13.39
N SER A 116 -1.07 14.25 -14.06
CA SER A 116 -1.86 14.06 -15.28
C SER A 116 -3.36 13.85 -15.04
N CYS A 117 -3.74 13.48 -13.81
CA CYS A 117 -5.14 13.35 -13.40
C CYS A 117 -5.55 14.58 -12.58
N LYS A 118 -6.83 14.97 -12.72
CA LYS A 118 -7.39 16.00 -11.83
C LYS A 118 -7.33 15.50 -10.39
N PHE A 119 -6.67 16.29 -9.53
CA PHE A 119 -6.66 16.02 -8.11
C PHE A 119 -8.05 16.23 -7.52
N GLN A 120 -8.57 15.17 -6.92
CA GLN A 120 -9.72 15.27 -6.04
C GLN A 120 -9.17 15.40 -4.62
N ALA A 121 -9.13 16.63 -4.11
CA ALA A 121 -8.65 16.90 -2.75
C ALA A 121 -9.78 17.36 -1.86
N HIS A 122 -9.74 16.91 -0.60
CA HIS A 122 -10.76 17.18 0.39
C HIS A 122 -10.11 17.67 1.70
N ALA A 123 -10.59 18.77 2.25
CA ALA A 123 -10.16 19.30 3.55
C ALA A 123 -11.38 19.75 4.34
N GLY A 124 -11.44 19.44 5.64
CA GLY A 124 -12.56 19.85 6.50
C GLY A 124 -13.93 19.35 6.01
N ASN A 125 -13.98 18.16 5.42
CA ASN A 125 -15.16 17.62 4.75
C ASN A 125 -15.67 18.42 3.53
N GLN A 126 -14.80 19.17 2.83
CA GLN A 126 -15.12 19.90 1.60
C GLN A 126 -14.14 19.66 0.46
N TRP A 127 -14.63 19.68 -0.78
CA TRP A 127 -13.81 19.59 -1.99
C TRP A 127 -13.00 20.86 -2.22
N ILE A 128 -11.68 20.73 -2.34
CA ILE A 128 -10.74 21.85 -2.47
C ILE A 128 -10.58 22.31 -3.93
N PHE A 129 -10.61 21.37 -4.89
CA PHE A 129 -10.36 21.67 -6.31
C PHE A 129 -11.64 21.77 -7.16
N GLY A 130 -12.76 22.16 -6.52
CA GLY A 130 -14.08 22.16 -7.16
C GLY A 130 -14.62 20.73 -7.23
N GLY A 131 -15.65 20.44 -6.44
CA GLY A 131 -16.40 19.19 -6.59
C GLY A 131 -17.00 19.12 -8.00
N ALA A 132 -17.05 17.91 -8.57
CA ALA A 132 -17.67 17.72 -9.87
C ALA A 132 -19.09 18.32 -9.91
N ALA A 133 -19.38 19.03 -11.00
CA ALA A 133 -20.73 19.13 -11.54
C ALA A 133 -21.16 17.76 -12.10
#